data_AF-A0A7J2KUB4-F1
#
_entry.id   AF-A0A7J2KUB4-F1
#
_cell.length_a   1.000
_cell.length_b   1.000
_cell.length_c   1.000
_cell.angle_alpha   90.00
_cell.angle_beta   90.00
_cell.angle_gamma   90.00
#
_symmetry.space_group_name_H-M   'P 1'
#
loop_
_entity.id
_entity.type
_entity.pdbx_description
1 polymer ?
#
loop_
_entity_poly.entity_id
_entity_poly.type
_entity_poly.pdbx_seq_one_letter_code
_entity_poly.pdbx_strand_id
1 'polypeptide(L)'
;MKQVVESLVDGGKASAGPPLGPALGPMGVNIGKIVAKINEKTKDFQGMKVPVKVIIDPATKQFEIEVGVPPTSALVLKEAGIDKGSGDAKVDLVGNLNVE
;
A
#
# COMPACT_ATOMS: atom_id res chain seq x y z
N MET A 1 22.20 -6.40 11.56
CA MET A 1 20.80 -6.85 11.56
C MET A 1 20.05 -6.04 10.52
N LYS A 2 19.34 -6.70 9.61
CA LYS A 2 18.44 -6.03 8.67
C LYS A 2 17.27 -5.48 9.46
N GLN A 3 16.95 -4.22 9.31
CA GLN A 3 15.79 -3.63 9.96
C GLN A 3 14.61 -3.69 9.01
N VAL A 4 13.49 -4.23 9.48
CA VAL A 4 12.25 -4.35 8.71
C VAL A 4 11.27 -3.33 9.24
N VAL A 5 10.73 -2.52 8.34
CA VAL A 5 9.73 -1.51 8.64
C VAL A 5 8.46 -1.84 7.87
N GLU A 6 7.37 -2.03 8.60
CA GLU A 6 6.05 -2.26 8.03
C GLU A 6 5.25 -0.96 8.08
N SER A 7 4.68 -0.54 6.95
CA SER A 7 3.86 0.66 6.89
C SER A 7 2.66 0.44 5.97
N LEU A 8 1.57 1.15 6.25
CA LEU A 8 0.36 1.16 5.43
C LEU A 8 0.37 2.42 4.58
N VAL A 9 0.28 2.25 3.27
CA VAL A 9 0.30 3.33 2.29
C VAL A 9 -0.93 3.28 1.41
N ASP A 10 -1.44 4.44 1.03
CA ASP A 10 -2.50 4.53 0.03
C ASP A 10 -1.90 4.20 -1.35
N GLY A 11 -2.42 3.14 -1.97
CA GLY A 11 -1.99 2.68 -3.27
C GLY A 11 -2.12 3.78 -4.32
N GLY A 12 -1.07 3.96 -5.12
CA GLY A 12 -0.96 4.96 -6.18
C GLY A 12 -0.96 6.43 -5.72
N LYS A 13 -1.12 6.70 -4.42
CA LYS A 13 -1.06 8.03 -3.80
C LYS A 13 -0.26 8.04 -2.49
N ALA A 14 0.69 7.11 -2.34
CA ALA A 14 1.60 7.08 -1.21
C ALA A 14 2.39 8.39 -1.16
N SER A 15 2.59 8.91 0.05
CA SER A 15 3.33 10.15 0.28
C SER A 15 4.44 9.93 1.30
N ALA A 16 5.50 10.74 1.21
CA ALA A 16 6.64 10.71 2.13
C ALA A 16 6.30 11.21 3.56
N GLY A 17 5.03 11.43 3.85
CA GLY A 17 4.52 11.98 5.10
C GLY A 17 4.57 11.00 6.29
N PRO A 18 3.72 11.24 7.32
CA PRO A 18 3.78 10.56 8.62
C PRO A 18 3.86 9.02 8.63
N PRO A 19 3.29 8.25 7.67
CA PRO A 19 3.39 6.79 7.74
C PRO A 19 4.78 6.23 7.36
N LEU A 20 5.55 6.94 6.52
CA LEU A 20 6.85 6.47 6.02
C LEU A 20 8.02 7.29 6.56
N GLY A 21 7.85 8.61 6.71
CA GLY A 21 8.90 9.53 7.14
C GLY A 21 9.55 9.18 8.49
N PRO A 22 8.78 9.01 9.59
CA PRO A 22 9.32 8.67 10.91
C PRO A 22 9.95 7.28 10.96
N ALA A 23 9.39 6.33 10.20
CA ALA A 23 9.81 4.94 10.23
C ALA A 23 11.10 4.71 9.44
N LEU A 24 11.32 5.47 8.37
CA LEU A 24 12.47 5.37 7.47
C LEU A 24 13.55 6.44 7.73
N GLY A 25 13.17 7.57 8.34
CA GLY A 25 14.05 8.68 8.69
C GLY A 25 15.33 8.30 9.46
N PRO A 26 15.26 7.52 10.56
CA PRO A 26 16.46 7.12 11.31
C PRO A 26 17.39 6.17 10.54
N MET A 27 16.94 5.66 9.40
CA MET A 27 17.64 4.62 8.64
C MET A 27 18.49 5.18 7.49
N GLY A 28 18.42 6.50 7.25
CA GLY A 28 19.24 7.17 6.23
C GLY A 28 18.89 6.77 4.79
N VAL A 29 17.68 6.25 4.56
CA VAL A 29 17.21 5.83 3.23
C VAL A 29 16.48 6.95 2.51
N ASN A 30 16.45 6.89 1.18
CA ASN A 30 15.81 7.92 0.37
C ASN A 30 14.30 7.68 0.28
N ILE A 31 13.55 8.31 1.20
CA ILE A 31 12.09 8.15 1.35
C ILE A 31 11.36 8.45 0.03
N GLY A 32 11.77 9.49 -0.70
CA GLY A 32 11.16 9.86 -1.98
C GLY A 32 11.24 8.75 -3.03
N LYS A 33 12.38 8.05 -3.11
CA LYS A 33 12.54 6.90 -4.00
C LYS A 33 11.67 5.71 -3.59
N ILE A 34 11.53 5.47 -2.28
CA ILE A 34 10.70 4.39 -1.74
C ILE A 34 9.22 4.66 -2.09
N VAL A 35 8.74 5.87 -1.82
CA VAL A 35 7.38 6.30 -2.13
C VAL A 35 7.08 6.21 -3.63
N ALA A 36 7.99 6.67 -4.50
CA ALA A 36 7.79 6.58 -5.94
C ALA A 36 7.68 5.12 -6.43
N LYS A 37 8.55 4.24 -5.93
CA LYS A 37 8.58 2.81 -6.30
C LYS A 37 7.36 2.05 -5.78
N ILE A 38 6.89 2.41 -4.58
CA ILE A 38 5.61 1.95 -4.04
C ILE A 38 4.47 2.43 -4.94
N ASN A 39 4.41 3.70 -5.31
CA ASN A 39 3.35 4.25 -6.16
C ASN A 39 3.31 3.61 -7.55
N GLU A 40 4.45 3.29 -8.15
CA GLU A 40 4.48 2.51 -9.39
C GLU A 40 3.90 1.12 -9.21
N LYS A 41 4.34 0.37 -8.19
CA LYS A 41 3.84 -1.00 -7.92
C LYS A 41 2.38 -1.04 -7.45
N THR A 42 1.91 0.04 -6.83
CA THR A 42 0.56 0.17 -6.29
C THR A 42 -0.35 1.03 -7.15
N LYS A 43 0.08 1.38 -8.37
CA LYS A 43 -0.69 2.17 -9.32
C LYS A 43 -2.03 1.51 -9.64
N ASP A 44 -2.01 0.18 -9.79
CA ASP A 44 -3.21 -0.63 -9.97
C ASP A 44 -4.10 -0.69 -8.72
N PHE A 45 -3.58 -0.34 -7.56
CA PHE A 45 -4.31 -0.32 -6.29
C PHE A 45 -4.66 1.10 -5.86
N GLN A 46 -4.81 2.02 -6.83
CA GLN A 46 -5.23 3.40 -6.57
C GLN A 46 -6.50 3.45 -5.72
N GLY A 47 -6.41 4.11 -4.55
CA GLY A 47 -7.54 4.27 -3.63
C GLY A 47 -7.67 3.18 -2.54
N MET A 48 -6.74 2.22 -2.49
CA MET A 48 -6.74 1.15 -1.48
C MET A 48 -5.56 1.29 -0.52
N LYS A 49 -5.69 0.84 0.72
CA LYS A 49 -4.52 0.72 1.61
C LYS A 49 -3.75 -0.54 1.32
N VAL A 50 -2.49 -0.39 0.93
CA VAL A 50 -1.57 -1.50 0.64
C VAL A 50 -0.53 -1.57 1.76
N PRO A 51 -0.34 -2.74 2.39
CA PRO A 51 0.76 -2.93 3.33
C PRO A 51 2.08 -3.02 2.56
N VAL A 52 3.10 -2.29 3.00
CA VAL A 52 4.45 -2.30 2.44
C VAL A 52 5.47 -2.62 3.52
N LYS A 53 6.39 -3.51 3.18
CA LYS A 53 7.55 -3.91 3.98
C LYS A 53 8.79 -3.30 3.35
N VAL A 54 9.51 -2.50 4.12
CA VAL A 54 10.79 -1.92 3.72
C VAL A 54 11.87 -2.56 4.58
N ILE A 55 12.70 -3.40 3.96
CA ILE A 55 13.83 -4.06 4.60
C ILE A 55 15.07 -3.25 4.31
N ILE A 56 15.78 -2.79 5.33
CA ILE A 56 16.92 -1.90 5.18
C ILE A 56 18.14 -2.54 5.79
N ASP A 57 19.21 -2.56 5.00
CA ASP A 57 20.53 -3.00 5.41
C ASP A 57 21.36 -1.77 5.83
N PRO A 58 21.59 -1.56 7.14
CA PRO A 58 22.34 -0.40 7.62
C PRO A 58 23.81 -0.41 7.19
N ALA A 59 24.35 -1.56 6.81
CA ALA A 59 25.75 -1.72 6.37
C ALA A 59 25.98 -1.29 4.91
N THR A 60 25.06 -1.63 4.01
CA THR A 60 25.20 -1.35 2.57
C THR A 60 24.31 -0.19 2.10
N LYS A 61 23.49 0.38 2.99
CA LYS A 61 22.43 1.35 2.68
C LYS A 61 21.45 0.83 1.62
N GLN A 62 21.39 -0.48 1.43
CA GLN A 62 20.42 -1.10 0.54
C GLN A 62 19.07 -1.16 1.23
N PHE A 63 18.03 -0.90 0.45
CA PHE A 63 16.66 -1.01 0.87
C PHE A 63 15.94 -1.93 -0.12
N GLU A 64 15.19 -2.87 0.40
CA GLU A 64 14.33 -3.76 -0.34
C GLU A 64 12.88 -3.44 0.02
N ILE A 65 12.02 -3.39 -1.00
CA ILE A 65 10.62 -3.00 -0.84
C ILE A 65 9.77 -4.17 -1.29
N GLU A 66 9.15 -4.81 -0.33
CA GLU A 66 8.11 -5.81 -0.54
C GLU A 66 6.75 -5.13 -0.43
N VAL A 67 6.03 -5.12 -1.55
CA VAL A 67 4.65 -4.66 -1.57
C VAL A 67 3.78 -5.87 -1.27
N GLY A 68 3.07 -5.82 -0.15
CA GLY A 68 2.12 -6.87 0.20
C GLY A 68 0.90 -6.86 -0.73
N VAL A 69 0.15 -7.95 -0.68
CA VAL A 69 -1.11 -8.03 -1.43
C VAL A 69 -2.14 -7.13 -0.72
N PRO A 70 -2.83 -6.23 -1.44
CA PRO A 70 -3.93 -5.47 -0.86
C PRO A 70 -5.06 -6.40 -0.39
N PRO A 71 -5.88 -5.97 0.58
CA PRO A 71 -7.00 -6.79 1.05
C PRO A 71 -7.95 -7.14 -0.10
N THR A 72 -8.42 -8.38 -0.15
CA THR A 72 -9.35 -8.89 -1.17
C THR A 72 -10.56 -7.98 -1.34
N SER A 73 -11.06 -7.40 -0.25
CA SER A 73 -12.17 -6.45 -0.28
C SER A 73 -11.89 -5.27 -1.23
N ALA A 74 -10.67 -4.73 -1.21
CA ALA A 74 -10.33 -3.58 -2.03
C ALA A 74 -10.15 -3.96 -3.52
N LEU A 75 -9.68 -5.18 -3.80
CA LEU A 75 -9.66 -5.75 -5.16
C LEU A 75 -11.08 -5.93 -5.72
N VAL A 76 -11.99 -6.46 -4.90
CA VAL A 76 -13.40 -6.64 -5.25
C VAL A 76 -14.09 -5.30 -5.52
N LEU A 77 -13.83 -4.28 -4.69
CA LEU A 77 -14.35 -2.92 -4.92
C LEU A 77 -13.87 -2.36 -6.27
N LYS A 78 -12.60 -2.58 -6.66
CA LYS A 78 -12.06 -2.14 -7.95
C LYS A 78 -12.70 -2.85 -9.13
N GLU A 79 -12.80 -4.18 -9.09
CA GLU A 79 -13.46 -4.94 -10.16
C GLU A 79 -14.93 -4.58 -10.30
N ALA A 80 -15.60 -4.34 -9.17
CA ALA A 80 -17.00 -3.90 -9.17
C ALA A 80 -17.18 -2.42 -9.57
N GLY A 81 -16.11 -1.63 -9.65
CA GLY A 81 -16.15 -0.20 -9.97
C GLY A 81 -16.77 0.66 -8.86
N ILE A 82 -16.59 0.28 -7.59
CA ILE A 82 -17.24 0.91 -6.43
C ILE A 82 -16.18 1.54 -5.53
N ASP A 83 -16.29 2.84 -5.24
CA ASP A 83 -15.36 3.55 -4.36
C ASP A 83 -15.61 3.29 -2.86
N LYS A 84 -16.82 2.88 -2.46
CA LYS A 84 -17.20 2.70 -1.06
C LYS A 84 -18.07 1.46 -0.85
N GLY A 85 -17.67 0.61 0.09
CA GLY A 85 -18.47 -0.53 0.50
C GLY A 85 -19.82 -0.10 1.10
N SER A 86 -20.77 -1.02 1.14
CA SER A 86 -22.09 -0.78 1.70
C SER A 86 -22.01 -0.27 3.15
N GLY A 87 -22.75 0.79 3.45
CA GLY A 87 -22.86 1.34 4.80
C GLY A 87 -23.58 0.37 5.76
N ASP A 88 -24.52 -0.41 5.23
CA ASP A 88 -25.24 -1.47 5.91
C ASP A 88 -25.11 -2.77 5.12
N ALA A 89 -24.16 -3.60 5.57
CA ALA A 89 -23.88 -4.89 4.92
C ALA A 89 -25.15 -5.75 4.84
N LYS A 90 -25.49 -6.21 3.61
CA LYS A 90 -26.71 -6.95 3.21
C LYS A 90 -27.97 -6.13 2.92
N VAL A 91 -28.03 -4.85 3.28
CA VAL A 91 -29.20 -4.00 2.98
C VAL A 91 -28.98 -3.23 1.69
N ASP A 92 -27.81 -2.60 1.56
CA ASP A 92 -27.40 -1.91 0.33
C ASP A 92 -26.46 -2.79 -0.48
N LEU A 93 -26.96 -3.36 -1.58
CA LEU A 93 -26.17 -4.09 -2.57
C LEU A 93 -25.40 -3.08 -3.43
N VAL A 94 -24.15 -2.83 -3.08
CA VAL A 94 -23.31 -1.85 -3.78
C VAL A 94 -22.65 -2.39 -5.05
N GLY A 95 -22.69 -3.70 -5.30
CA GLY A 95 -21.94 -4.33 -6.39
C GLY A 95 -22.45 -5.68 -6.84
N ASN A 96 -22.22 -5.98 -8.12
CA ASN A 96 -22.44 -7.28 -8.73
C ASN A 96 -21.20 -7.65 -9.54
N LEU A 97 -20.55 -8.77 -9.21
CA LEU A 97 -19.49 -9.36 -10.03
C LEU A 97 -20.05 -10.59 -10.75
N ASN A 98 -19.79 -10.68 -12.05
CA ASN A 98 -20.02 -11.92 -12.79
C ASN A 98 -18.96 -12.96 -12.40
N VAL A 99 -19.38 -14.21 -12.34
CA VAL A 99 -18.47 -15.36 -12.20
C VAL A 99 -18.14 -15.81 -13.62
N GLU A 100 -16.89 -15.61 -14.05
CA GLU A 100 -16.34 -16.19 -15.28
C GLU A 100 -15.71 -17.56 -15.04
#